data_AF-A0A916VP64-F1
#
_entry.id   AF-A0A916VP64-F1
#
_cell.length_a   1.000
_cell.length_b   1.000
_cell.length_c   1.000
_cell.angle_alpha   90.00
_cell.angle_beta   90.00
_cell.angle_gamma   90.00
#
_symmetry.space_group_name_H-M   'P 1'
#
loop_
_entity.id
_entity.type
_entity.pdbx_description
1 polymer ?
#
loop_
_entity_poly.entity_id
_entity_poly.type
_entity_poly.pdbx_seq_one_letter_code
_entity_poly.pdbx_strand_id
1 'polypeptide(L)'
;MTSSSLNIGVNEKKRSELLQEVSAHLVEGYELTESGKNPIKRVSYKEQEAPLSILSYVWDEYDTYAEATLQWLYELAEGQNFEARLKVAETAGKLATYEFRPVREKILSPWAKSGKPSVQKLAALALAVVAYNENEEIAQQALNLVDHWSSLKTSPPLQWTAIAAYGGYIGLLVPEKALDNLKIIAQSGNGKLFSDIAKAVEKLFNAGVQLPNLHGLVLNRLREWVDQDDNTSVYRLSLLIFRGLMRKSWIVKNDIRQPTLLWLAKESEDFEDSIVYLMRNGLNLGSRRDSILTEILNWLEFVDRHQTLYKTLARIIFTLAASSGNERKRICYYLNMWSRNSQTAIRILNLINQNL
;
A
#
# COMPACT_ATOMS: atom_id res chain seq x y z
N MET A 1 -17.64 -14.15 58.61
CA MET A 1 -17.79 -14.20 57.15
C MET A 1 -18.90 -13.25 56.76
N THR A 2 -18.55 -12.02 56.44
CA THR A 2 -19.49 -10.98 55.99
C THR A 2 -19.03 -10.54 54.61
N SER A 3 -19.94 -10.73 53.65
CA SER A 3 -19.81 -10.37 52.24
C SER A 3 -19.46 -8.89 52.11
N SER A 4 -18.24 -8.59 51.65
CA SER A 4 -17.85 -7.26 51.21
C SER A 4 -18.41 -7.06 49.80
N SER A 5 -19.57 -6.43 49.71
CA SER A 5 -20.14 -5.94 48.47
C SER A 5 -19.28 -4.79 47.95
N LEU A 6 -18.63 -5.01 46.80
CA LEU A 6 -18.07 -3.95 45.97
C LEU A 6 -19.19 -2.98 45.57
N ASN A 7 -19.27 -1.85 46.28
CA ASN A 7 -20.19 -0.77 46.01
C ASN A 7 -19.65 0.05 44.83
N ILE A 8 -19.93 -0.40 43.60
CA ILE A 8 -19.69 0.41 42.40
C ILE A 8 -20.80 1.46 42.38
N GLY A 9 -20.52 2.63 42.97
CA GLY A 9 -21.43 3.77 42.95
C GLY A 9 -21.78 4.13 41.50
N VAL A 10 -23.04 3.89 41.12
CA VAL A 10 -23.57 4.36 39.83
C VAL A 10 -23.61 5.88 39.91
N ASN A 11 -22.66 6.54 39.25
CA ASN A 11 -22.57 8.00 39.21
C ASN A 11 -23.77 8.54 38.39
N GLU A 12 -24.78 9.09 39.06
CA GLU A 12 -26.05 9.61 38.46
C GLU A 12 -25.88 10.90 37.62
N LYS A 13 -24.65 11.30 37.29
CA LYS A 13 -24.42 12.50 36.48
C LYS A 13 -24.91 12.30 35.04
N LYS A 14 -25.56 13.32 34.49
CA LYS A 14 -25.97 13.30 33.08
C LYS A 14 -24.73 13.26 32.19
N ARG A 15 -24.83 12.59 31.04
CA ARG A 15 -23.73 12.51 30.06
C ARG A 15 -23.16 13.89 29.70
N SER A 16 -24.00 14.92 29.58
CA SER A 16 -23.57 16.30 29.31
C SER A 16 -22.73 16.91 30.44
N GLU A 17 -23.04 16.58 31.69
CA GLU A 17 -22.32 17.06 32.88
C GLU A 17 -20.95 16.37 32.96
N LEU A 18 -20.92 15.05 32.76
CA LEU A 18 -19.65 14.29 32.66
C LEU A 18 -18.73 14.82 31.56
N LEU A 19 -19.30 15.15 30.40
CA LEU A 19 -18.52 15.72 29.28
C LEU A 19 -17.97 17.10 29.62
N GLN A 20 -18.76 17.97 30.26
CA GLN A 20 -18.27 19.29 30.67
C GLN A 20 -17.12 19.20 31.69
N GLU A 21 -17.18 18.26 32.63
CA GLU A 21 -16.11 18.05 33.64
C GLU A 21 -14.76 17.72 33.00
N VAL A 22 -14.76 17.01 31.87
CA VAL A 22 -13.54 16.68 31.12
C VAL A 22 -13.29 17.62 29.95
N SER A 23 -13.93 18.80 29.93
CA SER A 23 -13.83 19.79 28.84
C SER A 23 -14.15 19.21 27.46
N ALA A 24 -15.14 18.34 27.38
CA ALA A 24 -15.67 17.75 26.16
C ALA A 24 -17.14 18.16 25.89
N HIS A 25 -17.57 17.98 24.65
CA HIS A 25 -18.92 18.29 24.18
C HIS A 25 -19.35 17.33 23.07
N LEU A 26 -20.65 17.30 22.75
CA LEU A 26 -21.17 16.51 21.64
C LEU A 26 -21.16 17.34 20.35
N VAL A 27 -20.68 16.72 19.28
CA VAL A 27 -20.68 17.29 17.94
C VAL A 27 -21.42 16.32 17.01
N GLU A 28 -22.27 16.86 16.14
CA GLU A 28 -22.92 16.06 15.09
C GLU A 28 -21.86 15.60 14.08
N GLY A 29 -21.94 14.34 13.70
CA GLY A 29 -21.06 13.72 12.71
C GLY A 29 -21.81 12.65 11.92
N TYR A 30 -21.09 11.98 11.03
CA TYR A 30 -21.66 10.92 10.20
C TYR A 30 -20.83 9.66 10.31
N GLU A 31 -21.44 8.51 10.49
CA GLU A 31 -20.80 7.21 10.33
C GLU A 31 -21.13 6.68 8.93
N LEU A 32 -20.12 6.16 8.22
CA LEU A 32 -20.36 5.46 6.96
C LEU A 32 -20.79 4.02 7.26
N THR A 33 -22.04 3.70 6.91
CA THR A 33 -22.60 2.34 6.99
C THR A 33 -22.88 1.81 5.59
N GLU A 34 -23.25 0.53 5.48
CA GLU A 34 -23.64 -0.08 4.19
C GLU A 34 -24.82 0.64 3.53
N SER A 35 -25.67 1.29 4.32
CA SER A 35 -26.83 2.05 3.87
C SER A 35 -26.54 3.52 3.56
N GLY A 36 -25.27 3.95 3.65
CA GLY A 36 -24.84 5.34 3.40
C GLY A 36 -24.39 6.07 4.67
N LYS A 37 -24.48 7.40 4.67
CA LYS A 37 -24.07 8.24 5.81
C LYS A 37 -25.16 8.26 6.87
N ASN A 38 -24.88 7.67 8.04
CA ASN A 38 -25.77 7.68 9.19
C ASN A 38 -25.37 8.81 10.18
N PRO A 39 -26.25 9.75 10.55
CA PRO A 39 -25.91 10.78 11.53
C PRO A 39 -25.65 10.19 12.92
N ILE A 40 -24.58 10.62 13.57
CA ILE A 40 -24.18 10.19 14.92
C ILE A 40 -23.71 11.37 15.76
N LYS A 41 -23.85 11.26 17.10
CA LYS A 41 -23.28 12.22 18.05
C LYS A 41 -21.90 11.75 18.53
N ARG A 42 -20.86 12.52 18.19
CA ARG A 42 -19.47 12.25 18.56
C ARG A 42 -19.07 13.09 19.77
N VAL A 43 -18.21 12.55 20.62
CA VAL A 43 -17.58 13.32 21.70
C VAL A 43 -16.35 14.04 21.13
N SER A 44 -16.25 15.34 21.38
CA SER A 44 -15.09 16.16 21.03
C SER A 44 -14.59 16.90 22.26
N TYR A 45 -13.28 16.93 22.46
CA TYR A 45 -12.67 17.79 23.47
C TYR A 45 -12.59 19.22 22.95
N LYS A 46 -12.61 20.20 23.86
CA LYS A 46 -12.43 21.63 23.53
C LYS A 46 -11.02 21.88 22.98
N GLU A 47 -10.02 21.19 23.51
CA GLU A 47 -8.65 21.23 23.04
C GLU A 47 -8.33 19.95 22.27
N GLN A 48 -7.73 20.07 21.08
CA GLN A 48 -7.45 18.92 20.22
C GLN A 48 -6.41 17.96 20.82
N GLU A 49 -5.49 18.47 21.65
CA GLU A 49 -4.41 17.70 22.28
C GLU A 49 -4.82 17.06 23.62
N ALA A 50 -5.96 17.46 24.19
CA ALA A 50 -6.43 16.98 25.48
C ALA A 50 -6.60 15.45 25.57
N PRO A 51 -7.15 14.73 24.56
CA PRO A 51 -7.32 13.28 24.65
C PRO A 51 -6.00 12.52 24.84
N LEU A 52 -4.94 12.94 24.13
CA LEU A 52 -3.63 12.28 24.20
C LEU A 52 -2.90 12.64 25.49
N SER A 53 -3.01 13.90 25.94
CA SER A 53 -2.41 14.36 27.18
C SER A 53 -3.04 13.70 28.41
N ILE A 54 -4.36 13.51 28.41
CA ILE A 54 -5.06 12.77 29.46
C ILE A 54 -4.61 11.31 29.46
N LEU A 55 -4.50 10.69 28.28
CA LEU A 55 -4.10 9.31 28.18
C LEU A 55 -2.65 9.09 28.64
N SER A 56 -1.72 9.96 28.27
CA SER A 56 -0.33 9.89 28.76
C SER A 56 -0.27 10.08 30.27
N TYR A 57 -1.03 11.03 30.81
CA TYR A 57 -1.10 11.23 32.27
C TYR A 57 -1.65 10.00 33.00
N VAL A 58 -2.74 9.40 32.49
CA VAL A 58 -3.31 8.17 33.07
C VAL A 58 -2.31 7.02 32.99
N TRP A 59 -1.57 6.94 31.89
CA TRP A 59 -0.55 5.93 31.67
C TRP A 59 0.62 6.06 32.66
N ASP A 60 1.12 7.28 32.86
CA ASP A 60 2.32 7.55 33.67
C ASP A 60 2.02 7.51 35.18
N GLU A 61 0.82 7.92 35.61
CA GLU A 61 0.50 8.08 37.04
C GLU A 61 -0.27 6.87 37.62
N TYR A 62 -0.84 6.00 36.80
CA TYR A 62 -1.73 4.93 37.27
C TYR A 62 -1.48 3.57 36.60
N ASP A 63 -0.46 2.84 37.06
CA ASP A 63 -0.11 1.48 36.61
C ASP A 63 -1.31 0.52 36.50
N THR A 64 -2.24 0.59 37.46
CA THR A 64 -3.46 -0.26 37.48
C THR A 64 -4.35 -0.01 36.25
N TYR A 65 -4.41 1.23 35.76
CA TYR A 65 -5.23 1.59 34.60
C TYR A 65 -4.50 1.39 33.27
N ALA A 66 -3.16 1.32 33.26
CA ALA A 66 -2.39 1.06 32.05
C ALA A 66 -2.76 -0.30 31.41
N GLU A 67 -2.76 -1.39 32.20
CA GLU A 67 -3.12 -2.72 31.69
C GLU A 67 -4.60 -2.78 31.23
N ALA A 68 -5.52 -2.20 32.01
CA ALA A 68 -6.94 -2.14 31.64
C ALA A 68 -7.16 -1.35 30.34
N THR A 69 -6.39 -0.28 30.13
CA THR A 69 -6.42 0.53 28.92
C THR A 69 -5.92 -0.25 27.70
N LEU A 70 -4.82 -1.02 27.85
CA LEU A 70 -4.33 -1.86 26.75
C LEU A 70 -5.34 -2.93 26.36
N GLN A 71 -5.94 -3.59 27.34
CA GLN A 71 -6.96 -4.61 27.11
C GLN A 71 -8.19 -4.01 26.39
N TRP A 72 -8.65 -2.85 26.84
CA TRP A 72 -9.75 -2.14 26.22
C TRP A 72 -9.44 -1.75 24.76
N LEU A 73 -8.25 -1.20 24.49
CA LEU A 73 -7.83 -0.88 23.12
C LEU A 73 -7.74 -2.14 22.25
N TYR A 74 -7.23 -3.23 22.79
CA TYR A 74 -7.14 -4.51 22.07
C TYR A 74 -8.52 -5.00 21.61
N GLU A 75 -9.53 -4.94 22.49
CA GLU A 75 -10.91 -5.36 22.19
C GLU A 75 -11.58 -4.46 21.14
N LEU A 76 -11.33 -3.15 21.18
CA LEU A 76 -11.90 -2.20 20.23
C LEU A 76 -11.41 -2.41 18.78
N ALA A 77 -10.28 -3.09 18.57
CA ALA A 77 -9.79 -3.40 17.23
C ALA A 77 -10.72 -4.30 16.42
N GLU A 78 -11.56 -5.09 17.10
CA GLU A 78 -12.53 -5.98 16.46
C GLU A 78 -13.90 -5.32 16.21
N GLY A 79 -14.08 -4.06 16.62
CA GLY A 79 -15.31 -3.30 16.41
C GLY A 79 -15.67 -3.09 14.93
N GLN A 80 -16.96 -2.84 14.67
CA GLN A 80 -17.46 -2.65 13.30
C GLN A 80 -17.12 -1.28 12.70
N ASN A 81 -17.05 -0.23 13.52
CA ASN A 81 -16.79 1.13 13.06
C ASN A 81 -15.32 1.31 12.61
N PHE A 82 -15.13 1.65 11.33
CA PHE A 82 -13.79 1.84 10.75
C PHE A 82 -13.05 3.07 11.31
N GLU A 83 -13.72 4.19 11.49
CA GLU A 83 -13.08 5.40 12.03
C GLU A 83 -12.65 5.21 13.48
N ALA A 84 -13.48 4.54 14.28
CA ALA A 84 -13.13 4.18 15.65
C ALA A 84 -11.87 3.30 15.69
N ARG A 85 -11.78 2.31 14.80
CA ARG A 85 -10.60 1.45 14.66
C ARG A 85 -9.34 2.21 14.25
N LEU A 86 -9.46 3.19 13.34
CA LEU A 86 -8.32 4.05 13.00
C LEU A 86 -7.83 4.82 14.22
N LYS A 87 -8.74 5.38 15.03
CA LYS A 87 -8.37 6.09 16.25
C LYS A 87 -7.75 5.16 17.28
N VAL A 88 -8.23 3.93 17.40
CA VAL A 88 -7.64 2.88 18.26
C VAL A 88 -6.20 2.58 17.84
N ALA A 89 -5.93 2.44 16.54
CA ALA A 89 -4.57 2.24 16.05
C ALA A 89 -3.67 3.46 16.31
N GLU A 90 -4.17 4.67 16.10
CA GLU A 90 -3.44 5.91 16.38
C GLU A 90 -3.09 6.03 17.87
N THR A 91 -4.05 5.78 18.75
CA THR A 91 -3.87 5.78 20.20
C THR A 91 -2.86 4.73 20.65
N ALA A 92 -2.97 3.49 20.17
CA ALA A 92 -2.00 2.44 20.47
C ALA A 92 -0.60 2.81 19.97
N GLY A 93 -0.49 3.42 18.78
CA GLY A 93 0.77 3.93 18.25
C GLY A 93 1.37 5.02 19.13
N LYS A 94 0.56 5.98 19.58
CA LYS A 94 1.02 7.05 20.48
C LYS A 94 1.47 6.50 21.83
N LEU A 95 0.72 5.56 22.43
CA LEU A 95 1.15 4.86 23.64
C LEU A 95 2.49 4.15 23.46
N ALA A 96 2.71 3.51 22.32
CA ALA A 96 3.96 2.83 22.00
C ALA A 96 5.15 3.80 21.85
N THR A 97 4.93 5.12 21.72
CA THR A 97 6.00 6.12 21.77
C THR A 97 6.48 6.44 23.19
N TYR A 98 5.67 6.17 24.21
CA TYR A 98 6.07 6.30 25.62
C TYR A 98 6.68 4.99 26.12
N GLU A 99 5.96 3.87 25.94
CA GLU A 99 6.41 2.54 26.35
C GLU A 99 6.16 1.49 25.27
N PHE A 100 7.16 1.31 24.40
CA PHE A 100 7.02 0.41 23.25
C PHE A 100 6.81 -1.06 23.64
N ARG A 101 7.52 -1.54 24.67
CA ARG A 101 7.52 -2.97 25.06
C ARG A 101 6.13 -3.49 25.48
N PRO A 102 5.43 -2.90 26.48
CA PRO A 102 4.12 -3.41 26.89
C PRO A 102 3.10 -3.31 25.76
N VAL A 103 3.08 -2.21 25.01
CA VAL A 103 2.17 -2.03 23.87
C VAL A 103 2.46 -3.05 22.76
N ARG A 104 3.74 -3.32 22.48
CA ARG A 104 4.15 -4.36 21.52
C ARG A 104 3.64 -5.74 21.93
N GLU A 105 3.79 -6.09 23.20
CA GLU A 105 3.48 -7.42 23.72
C GLU A 105 1.97 -7.66 23.82
N LYS A 106 1.21 -6.66 24.24
CA LYS A 106 -0.23 -6.77 24.51
C LYS A 106 -1.12 -6.37 23.33
N ILE A 107 -0.65 -5.49 22.44
CA ILE A 107 -1.44 -4.97 21.33
C ILE A 107 -0.83 -5.33 19.98
N LEU A 108 0.37 -4.80 19.66
CA LEU A 108 0.88 -4.83 18.29
C LEU A 108 1.16 -6.26 17.81
N SER A 109 1.77 -7.09 18.65
CA SER A 109 2.09 -8.48 18.30
C SER A 109 0.83 -9.35 18.20
N PRO A 110 -0.14 -9.29 19.14
CA PRO A 110 -1.42 -9.97 18.99
C PRO A 110 -2.18 -9.55 17.73
N TRP A 111 -2.29 -8.24 17.45
CA TRP A 111 -2.95 -7.76 16.24
C TRP A 111 -2.26 -8.24 14.95
N ALA A 112 -0.93 -8.20 14.90
CA ALA A 112 -0.15 -8.67 13.76
C ALA A 112 -0.30 -10.18 13.52
N LYS A 113 -0.45 -10.97 14.59
CA LYS A 113 -0.61 -12.44 14.52
C LYS A 113 -2.06 -12.89 14.29
N SER A 114 -3.04 -11.99 14.40
CA SER A 114 -4.47 -12.33 14.39
C SER A 114 -4.96 -13.09 13.15
N GLY A 115 -4.25 -12.98 12.01
CA GLY A 115 -4.68 -13.54 10.72
C GLY A 115 -5.91 -12.85 10.11
N LYS A 116 -6.44 -11.81 10.76
CA LYS A 116 -7.55 -10.99 10.26
C LYS A 116 -6.97 -9.74 9.57
N PRO A 117 -7.09 -9.58 8.24
CA PRO A 117 -6.49 -8.47 7.50
C PRO A 117 -6.87 -7.07 8.01
N SER A 118 -8.07 -6.91 8.57
CA SER A 118 -8.53 -5.65 9.16
C SER A 118 -7.73 -5.27 10.40
N VAL A 119 -7.51 -6.23 11.31
CA VAL A 119 -6.77 -6.03 12.58
C VAL A 119 -5.27 -5.90 12.32
N GLN A 120 -4.73 -6.70 11.41
CA GLN A 120 -3.32 -6.60 11.00
C GLN A 120 -2.98 -5.22 10.40
N LYS A 121 -3.91 -4.62 9.65
CA LYS A 121 -3.74 -3.23 9.17
C LYS A 121 -3.69 -2.22 10.33
N LEU A 122 -4.40 -2.45 11.43
CA LEU A 122 -4.31 -1.58 12.61
C LEU A 122 -2.93 -1.66 13.26
N ALA A 123 -2.33 -2.85 13.36
CA ALA A 123 -0.96 -2.99 13.82
C ALA A 123 0.02 -2.21 12.92
N ALA A 124 -0.13 -2.32 11.59
CA ALA A 124 0.68 -1.57 10.64
C ALA A 124 0.50 -0.04 10.77
N LEU A 125 -0.73 0.44 11.01
CA LEU A 125 -1.02 1.87 11.22
C LEU A 125 -0.46 2.38 12.55
N ALA A 126 -0.61 1.63 13.63
CA ALA A 126 -0.06 1.97 14.94
C ALA A 126 1.48 2.06 14.88
N LEU A 127 2.13 1.11 14.19
CA LEU A 127 3.58 1.16 13.97
C LEU A 127 4.01 2.34 13.11
N ALA A 128 3.18 2.78 12.16
CA ALA A 128 3.47 3.98 11.40
C ALA A 128 3.50 5.22 12.31
N VAL A 129 2.57 5.36 13.25
CA VAL A 129 2.60 6.48 14.21
C VAL A 129 3.91 6.51 15.00
N VAL A 130 4.41 5.34 15.42
CA VAL A 130 5.71 5.24 16.11
C VAL A 130 6.86 5.59 15.17
N ALA A 131 6.84 5.11 13.92
CA ALA A 131 7.90 5.34 12.94
C ALA A 131 8.04 6.82 12.52
N TYR A 132 6.99 7.62 12.64
CA TYR A 132 7.00 9.07 12.37
C TYR A 132 7.38 9.91 13.59
N ASN A 133 7.81 9.29 14.69
CA ASN A 133 8.29 10.03 15.86
C ASN A 133 9.59 10.78 15.54
N GLU A 134 9.76 11.98 16.11
CA GLU A 134 10.95 12.81 15.94
C GLU A 134 12.20 12.20 16.61
N ASN A 135 12.02 11.39 17.65
CA ASN A 135 13.10 10.64 18.27
C ASN A 135 13.40 9.38 17.43
N GLU A 136 14.59 9.38 16.81
CA GLU A 136 15.08 8.31 15.94
C GLU A 136 15.14 6.96 16.65
N GLU A 137 15.50 6.90 17.94
CA GLU A 137 15.56 5.64 18.69
C GLU A 137 14.16 5.01 18.85
N ILE A 138 13.13 5.85 19.06
CA ILE A 138 11.73 5.40 19.14
C ILE A 138 11.26 4.95 17.77
N ALA A 139 11.49 5.75 16.73
CA ALA A 139 11.11 5.42 15.36
C ALA A 139 11.73 4.08 14.91
N GLN A 140 13.00 3.86 15.25
CA GLN A 140 13.74 2.67 14.87
C GLN A 140 13.18 1.38 15.52
N GLN A 141 12.54 1.47 16.69
CA GLN A 141 11.88 0.30 17.30
C GLN A 141 10.75 -0.25 16.43
N ALA A 142 9.95 0.62 15.83
CA ALA A 142 8.88 0.21 14.92
C ALA A 142 9.45 -0.37 13.61
N LEU A 143 10.44 0.30 13.03
CA LEU A 143 11.08 -0.15 11.79
C LEU A 143 11.73 -1.53 11.97
N ASN A 144 12.50 -1.72 13.04
CA ASN A 144 13.13 -3.00 13.38
C ASN A 144 12.10 -4.12 13.59
N LEU A 145 10.95 -3.81 14.18
CA LEU A 145 9.90 -4.81 14.40
C LEU A 145 9.27 -5.26 13.07
N VAL A 146 9.00 -4.33 12.17
CA VAL A 146 8.46 -4.66 10.83
C VAL A 146 9.49 -5.42 10.00
N ASP A 147 10.76 -5.05 10.06
CA ASP A 147 11.86 -5.78 9.41
C ASP A 147 11.96 -7.21 9.96
N HIS A 148 11.88 -7.36 11.28
CA HIS A 148 11.88 -8.66 11.90
C HIS A 148 10.73 -9.53 11.38
N TRP A 149 9.50 -8.99 11.32
CA TRP A 149 8.34 -9.71 10.79
C TRP A 149 8.46 -10.09 9.32
N SER A 150 9.15 -9.30 8.48
CA SER A 150 9.40 -9.63 7.07
C SER A 150 10.22 -10.92 6.93
N SER A 151 11.21 -11.10 7.81
CA SER A 151 12.16 -12.21 7.77
C SER A 151 11.64 -13.52 8.37
N LEU A 152 10.52 -13.49 9.12
CA LEU A 152 9.95 -14.66 9.79
C LEU A 152 9.20 -15.58 8.81
N LYS A 153 9.95 -16.39 8.06
CA LYS A 153 9.43 -17.34 7.04
C LYS A 153 8.38 -18.32 7.58
N THR A 154 8.41 -18.61 8.87
CA THR A 154 7.49 -19.54 9.56
C THR A 154 6.17 -18.89 9.98
N SER A 155 6.00 -17.58 9.77
CA SER A 155 4.80 -16.85 10.22
C SER A 155 4.17 -16.00 9.10
N PRO A 156 3.35 -16.60 8.21
CA PRO A 156 2.62 -15.87 7.19
C PRO A 156 1.78 -14.69 7.71
N PRO A 157 1.11 -14.74 8.88
CA PRO A 157 0.39 -13.58 9.42
C PRO A 157 1.29 -12.38 9.71
N LEU A 158 2.48 -12.61 10.27
CA LEU A 158 3.44 -11.54 10.54
C LEU A 158 4.00 -10.96 9.23
N GLN A 159 4.37 -11.82 8.27
CA GLN A 159 4.80 -11.36 6.95
C GLN A 159 3.71 -10.54 6.24
N TRP A 160 2.45 -10.95 6.35
CA TRP A 160 1.33 -10.18 5.80
C TRP A 160 1.21 -8.81 6.47
N THR A 161 1.36 -8.74 7.78
CA THR A 161 1.36 -7.45 8.51
C THR A 161 2.53 -6.56 8.08
N ALA A 162 3.72 -7.14 7.86
CA ALA A 162 4.86 -6.41 7.33
C ALA A 162 4.59 -5.89 5.91
N ILE A 163 3.97 -6.69 5.02
CA ILE A 163 3.52 -6.25 3.70
C ILE A 163 2.54 -5.07 3.83
N ALA A 164 1.60 -5.12 4.77
CA ALA A 164 0.65 -4.04 4.99
C ALA A 164 1.33 -2.74 5.46
N ALA A 165 2.35 -2.84 6.32
CA ALA A 165 3.16 -1.72 6.79
C ALA A 165 3.97 -1.09 5.65
N TYR A 166 4.74 -1.90 4.91
CA TYR A 166 5.56 -1.43 3.77
C TYR A 166 4.73 -1.01 2.55
N GLY A 167 3.50 -1.49 2.41
CA GLY A 167 2.55 -0.98 1.41
C GLY A 167 1.76 0.24 1.87
N GLY A 168 2.04 0.76 3.07
CA GLY A 168 1.36 1.89 3.69
C GLY A 168 2.35 2.98 4.09
N TYR A 169 2.06 3.69 5.18
CA TYR A 169 2.82 4.87 5.63
C TYR A 169 4.30 4.57 5.92
N ILE A 170 4.63 3.41 6.52
CA ILE A 170 6.04 3.03 6.74
C ILE A 170 6.78 2.91 5.41
N GLY A 171 6.13 2.35 4.38
CA GLY A 171 6.72 2.29 3.05
C GLY A 171 6.97 3.63 2.39
N LEU A 172 6.16 4.64 2.71
CA LEU A 172 6.38 6.01 2.21
C LEU A 172 7.55 6.69 2.93
N LEU A 173 7.75 6.36 4.21
CA LEU A 173 8.86 6.88 5.01
C LEU A 173 10.21 6.27 4.61
N VAL A 174 10.26 4.94 4.38
CA VAL A 174 11.48 4.20 4.05
C VAL A 174 11.33 3.33 2.78
N PRO A 175 11.11 3.93 1.60
CA PRO A 175 10.66 3.20 0.41
C PRO A 175 11.68 2.19 -0.14
N GLU A 176 12.98 2.47 -0.05
CA GLU A 176 14.02 1.53 -0.47
C GLU A 176 14.00 0.26 0.39
N LYS A 177 14.02 0.47 1.72
CA LYS A 177 13.95 -0.61 2.71
C LYS A 177 12.65 -1.40 2.64
N ALA A 178 11.55 -0.73 2.30
CA ALA A 178 10.26 -1.36 2.07
C ALA A 178 10.31 -2.33 0.89
N LEU A 179 10.87 -1.90 -0.25
CA LEU A 179 11.03 -2.75 -1.44
C LEU A 179 11.99 -3.91 -1.17
N ASP A 180 13.07 -3.69 -0.43
CA ASP A 180 14.01 -4.75 -0.03
C ASP A 180 13.36 -5.80 0.85
N ASN A 181 12.58 -5.40 1.85
CA ASN A 181 11.86 -6.33 2.71
C ASN A 181 10.72 -7.06 1.98
N LEU A 182 10.00 -6.38 1.08
CA LEU A 182 9.01 -7.04 0.23
C LEU A 182 9.64 -8.10 -0.68
N LYS A 183 10.86 -7.86 -1.18
CA LYS A 183 11.67 -8.86 -1.90
C LYS A 183 12.04 -10.04 -1.00
N ILE A 184 12.48 -9.80 0.24
CA ILE A 184 12.80 -10.86 1.21
C ILE A 184 11.57 -11.77 1.44
N ILE A 185 10.38 -11.18 1.59
CA ILE A 185 9.14 -11.96 1.76
C ILE A 185 8.83 -12.76 0.49
N ALA A 186 9.00 -12.18 -0.71
CA ALA A 186 8.82 -12.90 -1.98
C ALA A 186 9.79 -14.10 -2.14
N GLN A 187 11.02 -13.96 -1.65
CA GLN A 187 12.05 -15.01 -1.66
C GLN A 187 11.77 -16.14 -0.65
N SER A 188 10.86 -15.96 0.30
CA SER A 188 10.42 -17.04 1.20
C SER A 188 9.69 -18.17 0.48
N GLY A 189 9.26 -17.95 -0.77
CA GLY A 189 8.57 -18.95 -1.59
C GLY A 189 7.08 -19.09 -1.29
N ASN A 190 6.53 -18.30 -0.35
CA ASN A 190 5.10 -18.32 -0.05
C ASN A 190 4.30 -17.57 -1.12
N GLY A 191 3.97 -18.26 -2.21
CA GLY A 191 3.22 -17.72 -3.35
C GLY A 191 1.86 -17.09 -2.99
N LYS A 192 1.26 -17.43 -1.84
CA LYS A 192 -0.01 -16.84 -1.38
C LYS A 192 0.12 -15.34 -1.11
N LEU A 193 1.30 -14.87 -0.72
CA LEU A 193 1.56 -13.46 -0.41
C LEU A 193 1.87 -12.61 -1.65
N PHE A 194 2.07 -13.19 -2.82
CA PHE A 194 2.50 -12.44 -4.01
C PHE A 194 1.49 -11.37 -4.43
N SER A 195 0.19 -11.67 -4.31
CA SER A 195 -0.85 -10.69 -4.65
C SER A 195 -0.85 -9.51 -3.69
N ASP A 196 -0.50 -9.73 -2.43
CA ASP A 196 -0.45 -8.68 -1.41
C ASP A 196 0.84 -7.86 -1.54
N ILE A 197 1.97 -8.50 -1.82
CA ILE A 197 3.23 -7.81 -2.16
C ILE A 197 3.02 -6.93 -3.41
N ALA A 198 2.37 -7.48 -4.45
CA ALA A 198 2.12 -6.72 -5.66
C ALA A 198 1.26 -5.49 -5.40
N LYS A 199 0.19 -5.62 -4.59
CA LYS A 199 -0.63 -4.47 -4.17
C LYS A 199 0.16 -3.46 -3.35
N ALA A 200 1.08 -3.91 -2.49
CA ALA A 200 1.94 -3.01 -1.70
C ALA A 200 2.86 -2.18 -2.62
N VAL A 201 3.52 -2.82 -3.59
CA VAL A 201 4.37 -2.12 -4.56
C VAL A 201 3.54 -1.21 -5.48
N GLU A 202 2.36 -1.65 -5.94
CA GLU A 202 1.41 -0.81 -6.70
C GLU A 202 1.03 0.47 -5.93
N LYS A 203 0.81 0.38 -4.61
CA LYS A 203 0.53 1.56 -3.77
C LYS A 203 1.71 2.51 -3.68
N LEU A 204 2.93 1.99 -3.48
CA LEU A 204 4.14 2.82 -3.47
C LEU A 204 4.33 3.54 -4.82
N PHE A 205 4.13 2.84 -5.94
CA PHE A 205 4.19 3.44 -7.26
C PHE A 205 3.14 4.54 -7.42
N ASN A 206 1.89 4.29 -7.05
CA ASN A 206 0.81 5.27 -7.20
C ASN A 206 0.96 6.48 -6.25
N ALA A 207 1.64 6.32 -5.11
CA ALA A 207 2.03 7.45 -4.27
C ALA A 207 3.04 8.38 -4.98
N GLY A 208 3.68 7.91 -6.06
CA GLY A 208 4.53 8.70 -6.94
C GLY A 208 3.85 9.91 -7.58
N VAL A 209 2.52 9.96 -7.59
CA VAL A 209 1.77 11.18 -7.98
C VAL A 209 2.08 12.34 -7.05
N GLN A 210 2.24 12.07 -5.75
CA GLN A 210 2.56 13.07 -4.73
C GLN A 210 4.06 13.11 -4.39
N LEU A 211 4.76 11.98 -4.55
CA LEU A 211 6.19 11.81 -4.26
C LEU A 211 6.93 11.33 -5.52
N PRO A 212 7.24 12.20 -6.50
CA PRO A 212 7.65 11.81 -7.86
C PRO A 212 8.82 10.82 -7.96
N ASN A 213 9.73 10.82 -6.99
CA ASN A 213 10.86 9.89 -6.90
C ASN A 213 10.43 8.42 -6.79
N LEU A 214 9.24 8.13 -6.24
CA LEU A 214 8.75 6.76 -6.06
C LEU A 214 8.48 6.03 -7.38
N HIS A 215 8.09 6.74 -8.45
CA HIS A 215 7.91 6.09 -9.76
C HIS A 215 9.22 5.48 -10.27
N GLY A 216 10.30 6.27 -10.24
CA GLY A 216 11.64 5.83 -10.65
C GLY A 216 12.16 4.73 -9.76
N LEU A 217 12.05 4.90 -8.44
CA LEU A 217 12.50 3.90 -7.49
C LEU A 217 11.82 2.53 -7.70
N VAL A 218 10.50 2.50 -7.84
CA VAL A 218 9.77 1.24 -8.06
C VAL A 218 10.18 0.60 -9.39
N LEU A 219 10.24 1.36 -10.49
CA LEU A 219 10.62 0.81 -11.79
C LEU A 219 12.06 0.27 -11.78
N ASN A 220 12.99 0.96 -11.14
CA ASN A 220 14.37 0.50 -10.98
C ASN A 220 14.43 -0.80 -10.18
N ARG A 221 13.71 -0.89 -9.04
CA ARG A 221 13.63 -2.14 -8.27
C ARG A 221 13.02 -3.29 -9.07
N LEU A 222 11.99 -3.03 -9.88
CA LEU A 222 11.42 -4.07 -10.75
C LEU A 222 12.42 -4.58 -11.79
N ARG A 223 13.28 -3.70 -12.33
CA ARG A 223 14.38 -4.09 -13.24
C ARG A 223 15.39 -4.97 -12.51
N GLU A 224 15.87 -4.55 -11.35
CA GLU A 224 16.79 -5.34 -10.52
C GLU A 224 16.24 -6.73 -10.16
N TRP A 225 14.92 -6.84 -10.00
CA TRP A 225 14.25 -8.12 -9.73
C TRP A 225 14.16 -9.01 -10.97
N VAL A 226 14.06 -8.41 -12.16
CA VAL A 226 14.08 -9.10 -13.45
C VAL A 226 15.49 -9.52 -13.87
N ASP A 227 16.53 -8.81 -13.40
CA ASP A 227 17.93 -9.19 -13.63
C ASP A 227 18.35 -10.46 -12.87
N GLN A 228 17.49 -10.97 -12.00
CA GLN A 228 17.66 -12.30 -11.39
C GLN A 228 17.28 -13.41 -12.38
N ASP A 229 17.62 -14.66 -12.05
CA ASP A 229 17.25 -15.82 -12.88
C ASP A 229 15.73 -15.90 -13.10
N ASP A 230 15.32 -16.21 -14.33
CA ASP A 230 13.92 -16.19 -14.77
C ASP A 230 13.05 -17.28 -14.11
N ASN A 231 13.68 -18.25 -13.46
CA ASN A 231 13.02 -19.27 -12.65
C ASN A 231 12.71 -18.80 -11.23
N THR A 232 13.21 -17.65 -10.80
CA THR A 232 12.95 -17.13 -9.46
C THR A 232 11.52 -16.64 -9.28
N SER A 233 11.02 -16.76 -8.04
CA SER A 233 9.74 -16.15 -7.65
C SER A 233 9.74 -14.63 -7.84
N VAL A 234 10.88 -13.99 -7.57
CA VAL A 234 11.08 -12.54 -7.63
C VAL A 234 10.96 -12.03 -9.06
N TYR A 235 11.57 -12.71 -10.03
CA TYR A 235 11.41 -12.41 -11.46
C TYR A 235 9.93 -12.42 -11.87
N ARG A 236 9.22 -13.51 -11.56
CA ARG A 236 7.80 -13.68 -11.91
C ARG A 236 6.90 -12.68 -11.20
N LEU A 237 7.23 -12.31 -9.97
CA LEU A 237 6.53 -11.29 -9.19
C LEU A 237 6.75 -9.89 -9.77
N SER A 238 7.97 -9.56 -10.19
CA SER A 238 8.27 -8.27 -10.83
C SER A 238 7.41 -8.05 -12.06
N LEU A 239 7.34 -9.05 -12.95
CA LEU A 239 6.51 -8.97 -14.16
C LEU A 239 5.00 -8.96 -13.84
N LEU A 240 4.57 -9.60 -12.75
CA LEU A 240 3.19 -9.50 -12.26
C LEU A 240 2.87 -8.08 -11.80
N ILE A 241 3.78 -7.44 -11.06
CA ILE A 241 3.64 -6.05 -10.60
C ILE A 241 3.62 -5.12 -11.80
N PHE A 242 4.58 -5.22 -12.71
CA PHE A 242 4.66 -4.37 -13.89
C PHE A 242 3.36 -4.41 -14.71
N ARG A 243 2.82 -5.61 -14.95
CA ARG A 243 1.50 -5.75 -15.59
C ARG A 243 0.37 -5.10 -14.77
N GLY A 244 0.39 -5.24 -13.45
CA GLY A 244 -0.52 -4.55 -12.55
C GLY A 244 -0.49 -3.03 -12.73
N LEU A 245 0.70 -2.45 -12.83
CA LEU A 245 0.92 -1.03 -13.10
C LEU A 245 0.37 -0.63 -14.47
N MET A 246 0.66 -1.39 -15.53
CA MET A 246 0.12 -1.13 -16.87
C MET A 246 -1.40 -1.03 -16.90
N ARG A 247 -2.07 -1.90 -16.14
CA ARG A 247 -3.53 -2.03 -16.13
C ARG A 247 -4.21 -1.01 -15.20
N LYS A 248 -3.65 -0.78 -14.01
CA LYS A 248 -4.37 -0.10 -12.91
C LYS A 248 -3.84 1.29 -12.57
N SER A 249 -2.61 1.63 -12.98
CA SER A 249 -2.03 2.92 -12.62
C SER A 249 -2.39 3.97 -13.67
N TRP A 250 -3.31 4.85 -13.29
CA TRP A 250 -3.80 5.94 -14.13
C TRP A 250 -3.66 7.27 -13.40
N ILE A 251 -3.23 8.30 -14.13
CA ILE A 251 -3.10 9.66 -13.63
C ILE A 251 -4.07 10.58 -14.39
N VAL A 252 -4.60 11.59 -13.70
CA VAL A 252 -5.36 12.66 -14.33
C VAL A 252 -4.41 13.82 -14.63
N LYS A 253 -4.25 14.16 -15.92
CA LYS A 253 -3.48 15.31 -16.39
C LYS A 253 -4.28 16.02 -17.47
N ASN A 254 -4.44 17.33 -17.35
CA ASN A 254 -5.23 18.16 -18.26
C ASN A 254 -6.65 17.57 -18.48
N ASP A 255 -7.31 17.21 -17.39
CA ASP A 255 -8.65 16.59 -17.35
C ASP A 255 -8.80 15.24 -18.09
N ILE A 256 -7.69 14.66 -18.56
CA ILE A 256 -7.68 13.35 -19.20
C ILE A 256 -7.07 12.34 -18.24
N ARG A 257 -7.81 11.25 -17.99
CA ARG A 257 -7.29 10.08 -17.28
C ARG A 257 -6.48 9.24 -18.25
N GLN A 258 -5.17 9.14 -18.04
CA GLN A 258 -4.24 8.45 -18.94
C GLN A 258 -3.35 7.44 -18.21
N PRO A 259 -2.82 6.40 -18.90
CA PRO A 259 -1.94 5.42 -18.27
C PRO A 259 -0.67 6.07 -17.72
N THR A 260 -0.36 5.82 -16.45
CA THR A 260 0.74 6.50 -15.75
C THR A 260 2.09 6.16 -16.38
N LEU A 261 2.30 4.90 -16.77
CA LEU A 261 3.55 4.47 -17.42
C LEU A 261 3.78 5.17 -18.77
N LEU A 262 2.74 5.30 -19.61
CA LEU A 262 2.87 6.02 -20.88
C LEU A 262 3.11 7.51 -20.69
N TRP A 263 2.49 8.10 -19.66
CA TRP A 263 2.78 9.47 -19.29
C TRP A 263 4.25 9.61 -18.85
N LEU A 264 4.74 8.77 -17.95
CA LEU A 264 6.14 8.80 -17.50
C LEU A 264 7.15 8.63 -18.65
N ALA A 265 6.92 7.68 -19.56
CA ALA A 265 7.75 7.49 -20.75
C ALA A 265 7.75 8.71 -21.69
N LYS A 266 6.70 9.53 -21.67
CA LYS A 266 6.68 10.80 -22.41
C LYS A 266 7.55 11.86 -21.74
N GLU A 267 7.64 11.85 -20.40
CA GLU A 267 8.38 12.85 -19.62
C GLU A 267 9.90 12.57 -19.55
N SER A 268 10.33 11.31 -19.59
CA SER A 268 11.76 10.96 -19.56
C SER A 268 12.09 9.67 -20.33
N GLU A 269 13.22 9.67 -21.01
CA GLU A 269 13.78 8.51 -21.73
C GLU A 269 14.14 7.37 -20.76
N ASP A 270 14.62 7.66 -19.55
CA ASP A 270 14.93 6.63 -18.54
C ASP A 270 13.71 5.79 -18.16
N PHE A 271 12.53 6.42 -18.12
CA PHE A 271 11.27 5.73 -17.89
C PHE A 271 10.87 4.91 -19.11
N GLU A 272 11.02 5.46 -20.32
CA GLU A 272 10.73 4.74 -21.57
C GLU A 272 11.58 3.46 -21.65
N ASP A 273 12.88 3.55 -21.39
CA ASP A 273 13.81 2.42 -21.38
C ASP A 273 13.44 1.37 -20.35
N SER A 274 13.09 1.81 -19.13
CA SER A 274 12.66 0.91 -18.06
C SER A 274 11.38 0.15 -18.42
N ILE A 275 10.42 0.83 -19.05
CA ILE A 275 9.16 0.24 -19.51
C ILE A 275 9.41 -0.75 -20.66
N VAL A 276 10.22 -0.39 -21.65
CA VAL A 276 10.61 -1.27 -22.76
C VAL A 276 11.29 -2.53 -22.21
N TYR A 277 12.23 -2.38 -21.26
CA TYR A 277 12.95 -3.49 -20.65
C TYR A 277 12.01 -4.48 -19.94
N LEU A 278 11.13 -3.98 -19.07
CA LEU A 278 10.17 -4.83 -18.35
C LEU A 278 9.14 -5.46 -19.29
N MET A 279 8.69 -4.73 -20.31
CA MET A 279 7.76 -5.24 -21.32
C MET A 279 8.38 -6.37 -22.15
N ARG A 280 9.64 -6.22 -22.58
CA ARG A 280 10.39 -7.26 -23.31
C ARG A 280 10.50 -8.54 -22.49
N ASN A 281 10.92 -8.43 -21.23
CA ASN A 281 11.02 -9.58 -20.32
C ASN A 281 9.66 -10.26 -20.09
N GLY A 282 8.59 -9.46 -19.95
CA GLY A 282 7.21 -9.95 -19.88
C GLY A 282 6.74 -10.70 -21.12
N LEU A 283 7.10 -10.23 -22.31
CA LEU A 283 6.77 -10.88 -23.59
C LEU A 283 7.56 -12.18 -23.83
N ASN A 284 8.78 -12.26 -23.29
CA ASN A 284 9.62 -13.45 -23.40
C ASN A 284 9.24 -14.54 -22.40
N LEU A 285 8.65 -14.18 -21.25
CA LEU A 285 8.09 -15.15 -20.31
C LEU A 285 6.78 -15.76 -20.85
N GLY A 286 6.83 -17.01 -21.30
CA GLY A 286 5.71 -17.70 -21.96
C GLY A 286 4.38 -17.66 -21.20
N SER A 287 4.41 -17.83 -19.87
CA SER A 287 3.21 -17.79 -19.02
C SER A 287 2.62 -16.40 -18.79
N ARG A 288 3.32 -15.32 -19.16
CA ARG A 288 2.90 -13.93 -18.98
C ARG A 288 2.69 -13.16 -20.28
N ARG A 289 3.22 -13.67 -21.39
CA ARG A 289 3.16 -13.03 -22.71
C ARG A 289 1.77 -12.52 -23.07
N ASP A 290 0.75 -13.38 -23.01
CA ASP A 290 -0.61 -13.03 -23.42
C ASP A 290 -1.20 -11.92 -22.54
N SER A 291 -0.84 -11.90 -21.25
CA SER A 291 -1.24 -10.83 -20.34
C SER A 291 -0.61 -9.49 -20.71
N ILE A 292 0.68 -9.46 -21.06
CA ILE A 292 1.35 -8.23 -21.50
C ILE A 292 0.80 -7.74 -22.84
N LEU A 293 0.57 -8.64 -23.80
CA LEU A 293 -0.05 -8.32 -25.08
C LEU A 293 -1.45 -7.73 -24.92
N THR A 294 -2.23 -8.24 -23.96
CA THR A 294 -3.55 -7.69 -23.64
C THR A 294 -3.44 -6.25 -23.15
N GLU A 295 -2.47 -5.93 -22.29
CA GLU A 295 -2.30 -4.56 -21.82
C GLU A 295 -1.75 -3.63 -22.92
N ILE A 296 -0.94 -4.13 -23.87
CA ILE A 296 -0.53 -3.36 -25.08
C ILE A 296 -1.76 -3.02 -25.93
N LEU A 297 -2.66 -3.98 -26.17
CA LEU A 297 -3.90 -3.73 -26.91
C LEU A 297 -4.76 -2.65 -26.21
N ASN A 298 -4.90 -2.73 -24.89
CA ASN A 298 -5.61 -1.72 -24.10
C ASN A 298 -5.00 -0.31 -24.28
N TRP A 299 -3.67 -0.21 -24.36
CA TRP A 299 -2.98 1.06 -24.63
C TRP A 299 -3.19 1.55 -26.07
N LEU A 300 -3.21 0.66 -27.06
CA LEU A 300 -3.53 1.01 -28.46
C LEU A 300 -4.95 1.58 -28.56
N GLU A 301 -5.93 0.92 -27.97
CA GLU A 301 -7.33 1.39 -27.93
C GLU A 301 -7.50 2.71 -27.16
N PHE A 302 -6.68 2.93 -26.12
CA PHE A 302 -6.62 4.22 -25.44
C PHE A 302 -6.11 5.31 -26.38
N VAL A 303 -5.00 5.08 -27.08
CA VAL A 303 -4.39 6.05 -28.00
C VAL A 303 -5.25 6.33 -29.23
N ASP A 304 -6.00 5.35 -29.73
CA ASP A 304 -6.98 5.57 -30.80
C ASP A 304 -8.00 6.63 -30.43
N ARG A 305 -8.49 6.61 -29.18
CA ARG A 305 -9.40 7.63 -28.63
C ARG A 305 -8.70 8.92 -28.23
N HIS A 306 -7.45 8.83 -27.77
CA HIS A 306 -6.67 9.94 -27.23
C HIS A 306 -5.26 9.98 -27.85
N GLN A 307 -5.12 10.69 -28.97
CA GLN A 307 -3.89 10.73 -29.77
C GLN A 307 -2.67 11.36 -29.06
N THR A 308 -2.84 11.91 -27.85
CA THR A 308 -1.79 12.64 -27.10
C THR A 308 -0.57 11.80 -26.75
N LEU A 309 -0.73 10.48 -26.60
CA LEU A 309 0.34 9.54 -26.26
C LEU A 309 0.78 8.66 -27.44
N TYR A 310 0.29 8.93 -28.66
CA TYR A 310 0.61 8.15 -29.85
C TYR A 310 2.11 8.04 -30.10
N LYS A 311 2.83 9.17 -30.08
CA LYS A 311 4.27 9.18 -30.37
C LYS A 311 5.05 8.33 -29.37
N THR A 312 4.72 8.43 -28.08
CA THR A 312 5.36 7.66 -27.02
C THR A 312 5.09 6.17 -27.18
N LEU A 313 3.83 5.76 -27.38
CA LEU A 313 3.49 4.36 -27.58
C LEU A 313 4.15 3.79 -28.85
N ALA A 314 4.18 4.57 -29.93
CA ALA A 314 4.83 4.18 -31.17
C ALA A 314 6.33 3.95 -30.99
N ARG A 315 7.05 4.82 -30.26
CA ARG A 315 8.47 4.61 -29.94
C ARG A 315 8.69 3.34 -29.12
N ILE A 316 7.92 3.13 -28.05
CA ILE A 316 8.03 1.92 -27.22
C ILE A 316 7.87 0.65 -28.07
N ILE A 317 6.79 0.58 -28.88
CA ILE A 317 6.52 -0.60 -29.71
C ILE A 317 7.58 -0.75 -30.82
N PHE A 318 8.05 0.34 -31.40
CA PHE A 318 9.12 0.32 -32.38
C PHE A 318 10.43 -0.21 -31.78
N THR A 319 10.81 0.23 -30.58
CA THR A 319 12.02 -0.24 -29.88
C THR A 319 11.94 -1.73 -29.53
N LEU A 320 10.75 -2.23 -29.17
CA LEU A 320 10.53 -3.68 -29.01
C LEU A 320 10.71 -4.42 -30.35
N ALA A 321 10.14 -3.89 -31.44
CA ALA A 321 10.23 -4.50 -32.77
C ALA A 321 11.62 -4.41 -33.41
N ALA A 322 12.44 -3.42 -33.05
CA ALA A 322 13.81 -3.25 -33.53
C ALA A 322 14.79 -4.30 -32.94
N SER A 323 14.35 -5.03 -31.91
CA SER A 323 15.13 -6.09 -31.29
C SER A 323 15.11 -7.38 -32.11
N SER A 324 15.87 -8.40 -31.71
CA SER A 324 16.12 -9.66 -32.43
C SER A 324 14.94 -10.22 -33.26
N GLY A 325 15.23 -10.93 -34.37
CA GLY A 325 14.23 -11.30 -35.38
C GLY A 325 12.97 -12.04 -34.88
N ASN A 326 13.03 -12.79 -33.77
CA ASN A 326 11.86 -13.47 -33.21
C ASN A 326 10.90 -12.51 -32.49
N GLU A 327 11.43 -11.49 -31.80
CA GLU A 327 10.63 -10.46 -31.15
C GLU A 327 9.91 -9.60 -32.18
N ARG A 328 10.64 -9.17 -33.23
CA ARG A 328 10.07 -8.44 -34.37
C ARG A 328 8.90 -9.17 -35.01
N LYS A 329 9.09 -10.44 -35.39
CA LYS A 329 8.04 -11.26 -36.01
C LYS A 329 6.79 -11.35 -35.14
N ARG A 330 6.97 -11.51 -33.83
CA ARG A 330 5.87 -11.58 -32.86
C ARG A 330 5.11 -10.27 -32.77
N ILE A 331 5.81 -9.14 -32.57
CA ILE A 331 5.17 -7.82 -32.49
C ILE A 331 4.41 -7.51 -33.79
N CYS A 332 5.02 -7.75 -34.95
CA CYS A 332 4.38 -7.53 -36.25
C CYS A 332 3.13 -8.42 -36.43
N TYR A 333 3.20 -9.69 -36.01
CA TYR A 333 2.06 -10.60 -36.06
C TYR A 333 0.87 -10.06 -35.25
N TYR A 334 1.08 -9.63 -34.01
CA TYR A 334 0.00 -9.11 -33.17
C TYR A 334 -0.51 -7.75 -33.64
N LEU A 335 0.37 -6.83 -34.07
CA LEU A 335 -0.06 -5.57 -34.67
C LEU A 335 -0.92 -5.81 -35.92
N ASN A 336 -0.54 -6.76 -36.77
CA ASN A 336 -1.34 -7.13 -37.93
C ASN A 336 -2.70 -7.73 -37.52
N MET A 337 -2.74 -8.55 -36.47
CA MET A 337 -4.00 -9.09 -35.93
C MET A 337 -4.90 -7.97 -35.39
N TRP A 338 -4.34 -7.01 -34.66
CA TRP A 338 -5.06 -5.91 -34.04
C TRP A 338 -5.42 -4.78 -35.02
N SER A 339 -4.80 -4.74 -36.20
CA SER A 339 -5.10 -3.77 -37.26
C SER A 339 -6.57 -3.72 -37.66
N ARG A 340 -7.31 -4.81 -37.45
CA ARG A 340 -8.76 -4.90 -37.69
C ARG A 340 -9.57 -3.96 -36.79
N ASN A 341 -9.07 -3.67 -35.59
CA ASN A 341 -9.79 -2.95 -34.53
C ASN A 341 -9.05 -1.70 -34.04
N SER A 342 -7.79 -1.47 -34.44
CA SER A 342 -6.99 -0.34 -34.00
C SER A 342 -6.27 0.36 -35.15
N GLN A 343 -6.60 1.64 -35.35
CA GLN A 343 -5.95 2.48 -36.36
C GLN A 343 -4.48 2.77 -35.98
N THR A 344 -4.21 2.89 -34.69
CA THR A 344 -2.87 3.05 -34.14
C THR A 344 -2.01 1.82 -34.45
N ALA A 345 -2.56 0.61 -34.34
CA ALA A 345 -1.84 -0.62 -34.73
C ALA A 345 -1.42 -0.61 -36.21
N ILE A 346 -2.31 -0.18 -37.12
CA ILE A 346 -2.00 -0.02 -38.55
C ILE A 346 -0.83 0.95 -38.74
N ARG A 347 -0.92 2.13 -38.12
CA ARG A 347 0.10 3.18 -38.27
C ARG A 347 1.47 2.73 -37.76
N ILE A 348 1.52 2.06 -36.62
CA ILE A 348 2.77 1.55 -36.05
C ILE A 348 3.33 0.39 -36.90
N LEU A 349 2.49 -0.52 -37.39
CA LEU A 349 2.92 -1.60 -38.29
C LEU A 349 3.55 -1.05 -39.57
N ASN A 350 2.91 -0.04 -40.19
CA ASN A 350 3.46 0.63 -41.37
C ASN A 350 4.80 1.32 -41.06
N LEU A 351 4.91 1.98 -39.89
CA LEU A 351 6.16 2.59 -39.45
C LEU A 351 7.29 1.56 -39.32
N ILE A 352 7.01 0.40 -38.74
CA ILE A 352 7.98 -0.70 -38.59
C ILE A 352 8.42 -1.21 -39.98
N ASN A 353 7.47 -1.48 -40.88
CA ASN A 353 7.76 -2.02 -42.22
C ASN A 353 8.55 -1.04 -43.11
N GLN A 354 8.51 0.26 -42.83
CA GLN A 354 9.24 1.28 -43.59
C GLN A 354 10.67 1.49 -43.11
N ASN A 355 10.98 1.22 -41.83
CA ASN A 355 12.23 1.64 -41.20
C ASN A 355 13.09 0.48 -40.67
N LEU A 356 12.55 -0.74 -40.64
CA LEU A 356 13.25 -1.97 -40.25
C LEU A 356 13.05 -3.00 -41.35
#